data_AF-A0A5C7LJD5-F1
#
_entry.id   AF-A0A5C7LJD5-F1
#
_cell.length_a   1.000
_cell.length_b   1.000
_cell.length_c   1.000
_cell.angle_alpha   90.00
_cell.angle_beta   90.00
_cell.angle_gamma   90.00
#
_symmetry.space_group_name_H-M   'P 1'
#
loop_
_entity.id
_entity.type
_entity.pdbx_description
1 polymer ?
#
loop_
_entity_poly.entity_id
_entity_poly.type
_entity_poly.pdbx_seq_one_letter_code
_entity_poly.pdbx_strand_id
1 'polypeptide(L)'
;MPITAGELKAQLKDVPDDTLIVMSKDAAGNSYSPLARVFSAAYVAETTWSGDVYSLDTDDEDDEWGYAPPEDKVPAVILVPVN
;
A
#
# COMPACT_ATOMS: atom_id res chain seq x y z
N MET A 1 4.98 -14.74 4.46
CA MET A 1 5.97 -14.72 5.57
C MET A 1 6.18 -13.28 5.96
N PRO A 2 6.32 -12.95 7.26
CA PRO A 2 6.59 -11.60 7.70
C PRO A 2 7.99 -11.15 7.28
N ILE A 3 8.15 -9.84 7.05
CA ILE A 3 9.44 -9.23 6.69
C ILE A 3 10.06 -8.51 7.88
N THR A 4 11.38 -8.44 7.89
CA THR A 4 12.19 -7.74 8.89
C THR A 4 12.33 -6.25 8.55
N ALA A 5 12.80 -5.46 9.53
CA ALA A 5 13.13 -4.05 9.30
C ALA A 5 14.25 -3.86 8.24
N GLY A 6 15.18 -4.80 8.13
CA GLY A 6 16.24 -4.75 7.10
C GLY A 6 15.68 -4.93 5.70
N GLU A 7 14.78 -5.90 5.53
CA GLU A 7 14.09 -6.13 4.26
C GLU A 7 13.16 -4.98 3.88
N LEU A 8 12.46 -4.38 4.86
CA LEU A 8 11.68 -3.17 4.63
C LEU A 8 12.55 -2.02 4.13
N LYS A 9 13.66 -1.72 4.80
CA LYS A 9 14.61 -0.68 4.36
C LYS A 9 15.14 -0.94 2.96
N ALA A 10 15.45 -2.19 2.63
CA ALA A 10 15.93 -2.56 1.31
C ALA A 10 14.87 -2.31 0.21
N GLN A 11 13.59 -2.51 0.51
CA GLN A 11 12.48 -2.24 -0.41
C GLN A 11 12.18 -0.73 -0.53
N LEU A 12 12.38 0.05 0.53
CA LEU A 12 12.16 1.50 0.52
C LEU A 12 13.35 2.32 0.01
N LYS A 13 14.50 1.70 -0.28
CA LYS A 13 15.77 2.41 -0.55
C LYS A 13 15.71 3.43 -1.70
N ASP A 14 14.83 3.19 -2.68
CA ASP A 14 14.68 4.01 -3.90
C ASP A 14 13.37 4.84 -3.88
N VAL A 15 12.60 4.76 -2.79
CA VAL A 15 11.35 5.51 -2.64
C VAL A 15 11.68 6.94 -2.18
N PRO A 16 11.10 7.98 -2.79
CA PRO A 16 11.27 9.37 -2.32
C PRO A 16 10.87 9.53 -0.85
N ASP A 17 11.65 10.28 -0.07
CA ASP A 17 11.48 10.44 1.37
C ASP A 17 10.13 11.06 1.80
N ASP A 18 9.48 11.79 0.90
CA ASP A 18 8.17 12.43 1.10
C ASP A 18 6.98 11.57 0.63
N THR A 19 7.23 10.33 0.18
CA THR A 19 6.18 9.42 -0.27
C THR A 19 5.27 9.01 0.90
N LEU A 20 3.96 9.08 0.69
CA LEU A 20 2.97 8.68 1.69
C LEU A 20 3.08 7.18 2.00
N ILE A 21 3.05 6.81 3.29
CA ILE A 21 2.94 5.42 3.73
C ILE A 21 1.49 5.15 4.14
N VAL A 22 0.87 4.15 3.51
CA VAL A 22 -0.50 3.72 3.80
C VAL A 22 -0.48 2.29 4.33
N MET A 23 -1.19 2.05 5.43
CA MET A 23 -1.32 0.72 6.02
C MET A 23 -2.61 0.07 5.55
N SER A 24 -2.51 -1.13 4.95
CA SER A 24 -3.68 -1.93 4.61
C SER A 24 -4.28 -2.56 5.87
N LYS A 25 -5.60 -2.79 5.82
CA LYS A 25 -6.35 -3.44 6.89
C LYS A 25 -6.03 -4.93 6.91
N ASP A 26 -5.86 -5.51 8.09
CA ASP A 26 -5.85 -6.97 8.22
C ASP A 26 -7.26 -7.56 8.13
N ALA A 27 -7.36 -8.80 7.67
CA ALA A 27 -8.65 -9.49 7.57
C ALA A 27 -9.27 -9.83 8.95
N ALA A 28 -8.47 -9.83 10.03
CA ALA A 28 -8.88 -10.29 11.37
C ALA A 28 -9.50 -9.20 12.26
N GLY A 29 -9.22 -7.93 11.97
CA GLY A 29 -9.95 -6.78 12.48
C GLY A 29 -9.81 -6.46 13.98
N ASN A 30 -8.87 -7.03 14.73
CA ASN A 30 -8.81 -6.83 16.20
C ASN A 30 -7.43 -6.86 16.86
N SER A 31 -6.31 -6.81 16.14
CA SER A 31 -4.97 -6.89 16.76
C SER A 31 -3.87 -6.31 15.85
N TYR A 32 -2.60 -6.44 16.25
CA TYR A 32 -1.44 -6.07 15.43
C TYR A 32 -1.00 -7.25 14.57
N SER A 33 -0.88 -7.03 13.26
CA SER A 33 -0.47 -8.06 12.31
C SER A 33 0.96 -7.83 11.82
N PRO A 34 1.80 -8.88 11.68
CA PRO A 34 3.12 -8.74 11.09
C PRO A 34 3.06 -8.23 9.64
N LEU A 35 4.02 -7.42 9.21
CA LEU A 35 4.11 -6.91 7.84
C LEU A 35 4.56 -8.02 6.88
N ALA A 36 3.84 -8.23 5.77
CA ALA A 36 4.13 -9.29 4.81
C ALA A 36 4.59 -8.77 3.44
N ARG A 37 4.02 -7.66 2.95
CA ARG A 37 4.31 -7.12 1.61
C ARG A 37 4.37 -5.59 1.63
N VAL A 38 5.14 -5.06 0.70
CA VAL A 38 5.31 -3.63 0.45
C VAL A 38 5.27 -3.42 -1.05
N PHE A 39 4.50 -2.45 -1.54
CA PHE A 39 4.48 -2.09 -2.95
C PHE A 39 4.07 -0.63 -3.15
N SER A 40 4.44 -0.07 -4.30
CA SER A 40 4.05 1.28 -4.69
C SER A 40 2.69 1.28 -5.37
N ALA A 41 1.82 2.22 -5.02
CA ALA A 41 0.48 2.34 -5.55
C ALA A 41 0.04 3.81 -5.63
N ALA A 42 -1.12 4.04 -6.23
CA ALA A 42 -1.84 5.30 -6.12
C ALA A 42 -2.82 5.22 -4.93
N TYR A 43 -2.83 6.24 -4.08
CA TYR A 43 -3.77 6.38 -2.97
C TYR A 43 -4.68 7.58 -3.16
N VAL A 44 -5.96 7.41 -2.87
CA VAL A 44 -6.98 8.46 -2.95
C VAL A 44 -7.69 8.51 -1.61
N ALA A 45 -7.50 9.61 -0.88
CA ALA A 45 -8.11 9.78 0.42
C ALA A 45 -9.61 10.04 0.28
N GLU A 46 -10.45 9.14 0.76
CA GLU A 46 -11.90 9.39 0.91
C GLU A 46 -12.18 10.19 2.19
N THR A 47 -11.39 9.95 3.23
CA THR A 47 -11.45 10.63 4.52
C THR A 47 -10.06 10.96 5.03
N THR A 48 -9.98 11.65 6.18
CA THR A 48 -8.70 11.88 6.87
C THR A 48 -8.01 10.57 7.32
N TRP A 49 -8.76 9.47 7.43
CA TRP A 49 -8.29 8.22 8.05
C TRP A 49 -8.27 7.02 7.10
N SER A 50 -8.87 7.14 5.92
CA SER A 50 -9.08 6.03 5.00
C SER A 50 -9.27 6.51 3.58
N GLY A 51 -9.08 5.59 2.64
CA GLY A 51 -9.22 5.82 1.22
C GLY A 51 -8.95 4.56 0.44
N ASP A 52 -8.99 4.70 -0.88
CA ASP A 52 -8.81 3.61 -1.81
C ASP A 52 -7.39 3.59 -2.38
N VAL A 53 -6.97 2.39 -2.76
CA VAL A 53 -5.68 2.12 -3.39
C VAL A 53 -5.94 1.57 -4.77
N TYR A 54 -5.11 1.98 -5.71
CA TYR A 54 -5.22 1.63 -7.11
C TYR A 54 -3.83 1.21 -7.62
N SER A 55 -3.79 0.20 -8.49
CA SER A 55 -2.52 -0.17 -9.12
C SER A 55 -1.98 0.99 -9.95
N LEU A 56 -0.65 1.15 -9.92
CA LEU A 56 0.05 2.04 -10.85
C LEU A 56 0.30 1.34 -12.19
N ASP A 57 0.18 0.02 -12.23
CA ASP A 57 0.27 -0.75 -13.47
C ASP A 57 -1.10 -0.75 -14.15
N THR A 58 -1.15 -0.25 -15.38
CA THR A 58 -2.36 -0.24 -16.19
C THR A 58 -2.63 -1.59 -16.86
N ASP A 59 -1.66 -2.51 -16.82
CA ASP A 59 -1.78 -3.88 -17.36
C ASP A 59 -2.07 -4.94 -16.29
N ASP A 60 -2.18 -4.56 -15.00
CA ASP A 60 -2.61 -5.48 -13.94
C ASP A 60 -4.11 -5.79 -14.09
N GLU A 61 -4.43 -6.98 -14.59
CA GLU A 61 -5.79 -7.56 -14.65
C GLU A 61 -6.30 -8.03 -13.26
N ASP A 62 -5.60 -7.70 -12.17
CA ASP A 62 -5.98 -8.11 -10.82
C ASP A 62 -7.11 -7.19 -10.30
N ASP A 63 -8.35 -7.66 -10.44
CA ASP A 63 -9.63 -7.00 -10.10
C ASP A 63 -9.75 -6.51 -8.63
N GLU A 64 -8.74 -6.72 -7.78
CA GLU A 64 -8.73 -6.31 -6.37
C GLU A 64 -8.44 -4.81 -6.19
N TRP A 65 -7.77 -4.16 -7.13
CA TRP A 65 -7.39 -2.74 -7.06
C TRP A 65 -8.00 -2.01 -8.25
N GLY A 66 -9.01 -1.17 -8.00
CA GLY A 66 -9.89 -0.61 -9.04
C GLY A 66 -9.19 -0.11 -10.31
N TYR A 67 -9.88 -0.22 -11.44
CA TYR A 67 -9.36 0.23 -12.73
C TYR A 67 -9.23 1.75 -12.77
N ALA A 68 -8.02 2.21 -13.12
CA ALA A 68 -7.63 3.58 -13.38
C ALA A 68 -7.74 4.55 -12.17
N PRO A 69 -6.61 4.97 -11.59
CA PRO A 69 -6.66 5.85 -10.44
C PRO A 69 -7.06 7.29 -10.85
N PRO A 70 -7.93 7.96 -10.07
CA PRO A 70 -8.46 9.29 -10.38
C PRO A 70 -7.39 10.38 -10.43
N GLU A 71 -7.77 11.60 -10.84
CA GLU A 71 -6.81 12.71 -11.06
C GLU A 71 -6.16 13.23 -9.77
N ASP A 72 -6.83 13.09 -8.63
CA ASP A 72 -6.41 13.55 -7.31
C ASP A 72 -5.58 12.51 -6.53
N LYS A 73 -5.20 11.41 -7.18
CA LYS A 73 -4.33 10.39 -6.59
C LYS A 73 -2.97 10.95 -6.17
N VAL A 74 -2.46 10.41 -5.07
CA VAL A 74 -1.08 10.63 -4.64
C VAL A 74 -0.28 9.32 -4.69
N PRO A 75 1.00 9.36 -5.10
CA PRO A 75 1.88 8.19 -4.97
C PRO A 75 2.02 7.79 -3.50
N ALA A 76 1.91 6.50 -3.24
CA ALA A 76 2.03 5.95 -1.90
C ALA A 76 2.77 4.60 -1.91
N VAL A 77 3.32 4.24 -0.76
CA VAL A 77 3.76 2.89 -0.46
C VAL A 77 2.73 2.23 0.44
N ILE A 78 2.26 1.06 0.01
CA ILE A 78 1.26 0.27 0.72
C ILE A 78 1.94 -0.81 1.54
N LEU A 79 1.66 -0.83 2.83
CA LEU A 79 2.12 -1.85 3.77
C LEU A 79 0.99 -2.86 3.99
N VAL A 80 1.19 -4.10 3.56
CA VAL A 80 0.18 -5.16 3.69
C VAL A 80 0.55 -6.15 4.78
N PRO A 81 -0.30 -6.34 5.80
CA PRO A 81 -0.08 -7.34 6.84
C PRO A 81 -0.13 -8.77 6.30
N VAL A 82 0.33 -9.73 7.10
CA VAL A 82 0.04 -11.15 6.86
C VAL A 82 -1.48 -11.34 6.98
N ASN A 83 -2.11 -11.83 5.91
CA ASN A 83 -3.48 -12.34 5.92
C ASN A 83 -3.47 -13.87 6.02
#